data_AF-A0A356KTN0-F1
#
_entry.id   AF-A0A356KTN0-F1
#
_cell.length_a   1.000
_cell.length_b   1.000
_cell.length_c   1.000
_cell.angle_alpha   90.00
_cell.angle_beta   90.00
_cell.angle_gamma   90.00
#
_symmetry.space_group_name_H-M   'P 1'
#
loop_
_entity.id
_entity.type
_entity.pdbx_description
1 polymer ?
#
loop_
_entity_poly.entity_id
_entity_poly.type
_entity_poly.pdbx_seq_one_letter_code
_entity_poly.pdbx_strand_id
1 'polypeptide(L)' 'GASLLAAYLNDPELLAPLRERYEGWQERLEASGDPVAATIVRLAVDGLWLADLFGLAPPQGKLRKQVLGRLREGSQ' A
#
# COMPACT_ATOMS: atom_id res chain seq x y z
N GLY A 1 -0.68 10.43 -7.76
CA GLY A 1 0.77 10.33 -7.47
C GLY A 1 1.37 11.71 -7.33
N ALA A 2 1.48 12.45 -8.42
CA ALA A 2 2.02 13.82 -8.42
C ALA A 2 1.37 14.75 -7.38
N SER A 3 0.04 14.69 -7.20
CA SER A 3 -0.68 15.52 -6.22
C SER A 3 -0.39 15.15 -4.76
N LEU A 4 -0.13 13.87 -4.47
CA LEU A 4 0.20 13.40 -3.12
C LEU A 4 1.62 13.83 -2.74
N LEU A 5 2.54 13.67 -3.69
CA LEU A 5 3.93 14.08 -3.54
C LEU A 5 4.06 15.61 -3.47
N ALA A 6 3.30 16.34 -4.29
CA ALA A 6 3.23 17.79 -4.25
C ALA A 6 2.59 18.30 -2.95
N ALA A 7 1.56 17.62 -2.42
CA ALA A 7 1.01 17.94 -1.11
C ALA A 7 2.06 17.76 -0.01
N TYR A 8 2.75 16.61 0.03
CA TYR A 8 3.83 16.36 0.98
C TYR A 8 4.95 17.41 0.94
N LEU A 9 5.37 17.82 -0.25
CA LEU A 9 6.46 18.79 -0.44
C LEU A 9 6.06 20.24 -0.13
N ASN A 10 4.79 20.61 -0.29
CA ASN A 10 4.32 21.99 -0.07
C ASN A 10 3.79 22.21 1.36
N ASP A 11 2.95 21.30 1.84
CA ASP A 11 2.37 21.35 3.18
C ASP A 11 1.96 19.93 3.63
N PRO A 12 2.78 19.28 4.47
CA PRO A 12 2.50 17.94 4.98
C PRO A 12 1.15 17.80 5.69
N GLU A 13 0.53 18.89 6.17
CA GLU A 13 -0.78 18.85 6.83
C GLU A 13 -1.92 18.62 5.85
N LEU A 14 -1.73 18.90 4.55
CA LEU A 14 -2.71 18.54 3.52
C LEU A 14 -2.94 17.03 3.40
N LEU A 15 -2.05 16.21 3.97
CA LEU A 15 -2.22 14.77 4.05
C LEU A 15 -2.99 14.30 5.29
N ALA A 16 -3.39 15.16 6.22
CA ALA A 16 -4.07 14.76 7.45
C ALA A 16 -5.30 13.86 7.21
N PRO A 17 -6.24 14.17 6.29
CA PRO A 17 -7.38 13.29 6.01
C PRO A 17 -6.98 11.92 5.46
N LEU A 18 -5.84 11.86 4.75
CA LEU A 18 -5.31 10.60 4.24
C LEU A 18 -4.67 9.78 5.37
N ARG A 19 -3.94 10.42 6.29
CA ARG A 19 -3.37 9.76 7.47
C ARG A 19 -4.46 9.13 8.33
N GLU A 20 -5.51 9.87 8.67
CA GLU A 20 -6.66 9.37 9.44
C GLU A 20 -7.30 8.14 8.78
N ARG A 21 -7.40 8.16 7.45
CA ARG A 21 -7.97 7.03 6.71
C ARG A 21 -7.05 5.80 6.72
N TYR A 22 -5.74 6.00 6.62
CA TYR A 22 -4.76 4.92 6.73
C TYR A 22 -4.73 4.33 8.15
N GLU A 23 -4.89 5.15 9.19
CA GLU A 23 -5.02 4.69 10.58
C GLU A 23 -6.23 3.78 10.74
N GLY A 24 -7.43 4.23 10.33
CA GLY A 24 -8.63 3.40 10.42
C GLY A 24 -8.58 2.12 9.56
N TRP A 25 -7.82 2.13 8.46
CA TRP A 25 -7.57 0.90 7.68
C TRP A 25 -6.60 -0.04 8.38
N GLN A 26 -5.54 0.49 8.98
CA GLN A 26 -4.55 -0.27 9.72
C GLN A 26 -5.18 -0.97 10.92
N GLU A 27 -5.98 -0.26 11.72
CA GLU A 27 -6.72 -0.84 12.86
C GLU A 27 -7.60 -2.02 12.43
N ARG A 28 -8.31 -1.88 11.31
CA ARG A 28 -9.16 -2.94 10.76
C ARG A 28 -8.37 -4.14 10.28
N LEU A 29 -7.20 -3.91 9.68
CA LEU A 29 -6.30 -4.97 9.21
C LEU A 29 -5.71 -5.74 10.39
N GLU A 30 -5.24 -5.04 11.42
CA GLU A 30 -4.69 -5.63 12.64
C GLU A 30 -5.73 -6.48 13.39
N ALA A 31 -7.02 -6.14 13.28
CA ALA A 31 -8.11 -6.91 13.87
C ALA A 31 -8.56 -8.14 13.05
N SER A 32 -8.03 -8.34 11.83
CA SER A 32 -8.56 -9.34 10.88
C SER A 32 -7.84 -10.71 10.89
N GLY A 33 -6.67 -10.81 11.54
CA GLY A 33 -5.83 -12.01 11.53
C GLY A 33 -4.48 -11.76 12.20
N ASP A 34 -3.40 -12.30 11.65
CA ASP A 34 -2.04 -11.95 12.08
C ASP A 34 -1.73 -10.49 11.70
N PRO A 35 -1.58 -9.57 12.67
CA PRO A 35 -1.35 -8.16 12.39
C PRO A 35 -0.03 -7.90 11.66
N VAL A 36 0.98 -8.74 11.86
CA VAL A 36 2.27 -8.61 11.17
C VAL A 36 2.11 -8.97 9.70
N ALA A 37 1.49 -10.11 9.40
CA ALA A 37 1.21 -10.54 8.04
C ALA A 37 0.33 -9.53 7.29
N ALA A 38 -0.76 -9.07 7.92
CA ALA A 38 -1.67 -8.07 7.36
C ALA A 38 -0.94 -6.74 7.03
N THR A 39 -0.03 -6.30 7.91
CA THR A 39 0.77 -5.10 7.69
C THR A 39 1.76 -5.26 6.53
N ILE A 40 2.44 -6.42 6.45
CA ILE A 40 3.34 -6.73 5.33
C ILE A 40 2.58 -6.71 4.00
N VAL A 41 1.40 -7.33 3.96
CA VAL A 41 0.55 -7.34 2.75
C VAL A 41 0.14 -5.93 2.37
N ARG A 42 -0.32 -5.10 3.33
CA ARG A 42 -0.67 -3.70 3.05
C ARG A 42 0.50 -2.93 2.45
N LEU A 43 1.67 -2.98 3.09
CA LEU A 43 2.87 -2.27 2.63
C LEU A 43 3.31 -2.75 1.23
N ALA A 44 3.23 -4.05 0.96
CA ALA A 44 3.56 -4.59 -0.34
C ALA A 44 2.55 -4.18 -1.43
N VAL A 45 1.26 -4.07 -1.09
CA VAL A 45 0.22 -3.54 -1.99
C VAL A 45 0.43 -2.04 -2.25
N ASP A 46 0.73 -1.25 -1.21
CA ASP A 46 1.07 0.18 -1.34
C ASP A 46 2.29 0.36 -2.26
N GLY A 47 3.34 -0.44 -2.07
CA GLY A 47 4.54 -0.44 -2.90
C GLY A 47 4.28 -0.86 -4.35
N LEU A 48 3.42 -1.86 -4.57
CA LEU A 48 3.02 -2.27 -5.92
C LEU A 48 2.26 -1.16 -6.63
N TRP A 49 1.32 -0.50 -5.95
CA TRP A 49 0.60 0.65 -6.47
C TRP A 49 1.53 1.81 -6.80
N LEU A 50 2.52 2.08 -5.93
CA LEU A 50 3.53 3.11 -6.16
C LEU A 50 4.37 2.81 -7.40
N ALA A 51 4.81 1.56 -7.56
CA ALA A 51 5.61 1.14 -8.71
C ALA A 51 4.83 1.24 -10.02
N ASP A 52 3.55 0.89 -10.02
CA ASP A 52 2.66 1.06 -11.18
C ASP A 52 2.46 2.53 -11.52
N LEU A 53 2.19 3.37 -10.51
CA LEU A 53 1.84 4.77 -10.69
C LEU A 53 3.00 5.60 -11.25
N PHE A 54 4.23 5.29 -10.83
CA PHE A 54 5.43 6.04 -11.20
C PHE A 54 6.32 5.31 -12.21
N GLY A 55 5.94 4.11 -12.67
CA GLY A 55 6.74 3.32 -13.60
C GLY A 55 8.08 2.84 -13.00
N LEU A 56 8.13 2.64 -11.68
CA LEU A 56 9.34 2.23 -10.96
C LEU A 56 9.58 0.72 -11.11
N ALA A 57 9.85 0.29 -12.33
CA ALA A 57 10.01 -1.12 -12.70
C ALA A 57 8.87 -2.03 -12.17
N PRO A 58 7.59 -1.72 -12.48
CA PRO A 58 6.48 -2.53 -11.98
C PRO A 58 6.62 -3.98 -12.46
N PRO A 59 6.34 -4.99 -11.61
CA PRO A 59 6.37 -6.37 -12.04
C PRO A 59 5.31 -6.58 -13.13
N GLN A 60 5.68 -7.34 -14.16
CA GLN A 60 4.84 -7.60 -15.32
C GLN A 60 4.65 -9.10 -15.58
N GLY A 61 3.70 -9.43 -16.45
CA GLY A 61 3.48 -10.79 -16.94
C GLY A 61 3.34 -11.84 -15.83
N LYS A 62 4.12 -12.92 -15.93
CA LYS A 62 4.08 -14.04 -14.98
C LYS A 62 4.47 -13.61 -13.56
N LEU A 63 5.49 -12.76 -13.43
CA LEU A 63 5.97 -12.29 -12.12
C LEU A 63 4.88 -11.54 -11.37
N ARG A 64 4.15 -10.64 -12.05
CA ARG A 64 3.04 -9.91 -11.45
C ARG A 64 1.96 -10.83 -10.90
N LYS A 65 1.59 -11.87 -11.66
CA LYS A 65 0.60 -12.87 -11.23
C LYS A 65 1.07 -13.62 -9.98
N GLN A 66 2.34 -14.00 -9.91
CA GLN A 66 2.92 -14.68 -8.75
C GLN A 66 2.95 -13.78 -7.51
N VAL A 67 3.35 -12.52 -7.67
CA VAL A 67 3.34 -11.52 -6.58
C VAL A 67 1.93 -11.35 -6.03
N LEU A 68 0.94 -11.11 -6.89
CA LEU A 68 -0.46 -10.96 -6.46
C LEU A 68 -1.03 -12.23 -5.82
N GLY A 69 -0.64 -13.41 -6.31
CA GLY A 69 -1.00 -14.68 -5.68
C GLY A 69 -0.47 -14.79 -4.25
N ARG A 70 0.83 -14.50 -4.08
CA ARG A 70 1.48 -14.59 -2.76
C ARG A 70 0.91 -13.58 -1.75
N LEU A 71 0.54 -12.38 -2.21
CA LEU A 71 -0.10 -11.38 -1.34
C LEU A 71 -1.47 -11.83 -0.82
N ARG A 72 -2.24 -12.59 -1.61
CA ARG A 72 -3.53 -13.15 -1.18
C ARG A 72 -3.37 -14.32 -0.21
N GLU A 73 -2.33 -15.12 -0.38
CA GLU A 73 -2.03 -16.21 0.55
C GLU A 73 -1.55 -15.68 1.90
N GLY A 74 -0.71 -14.64 1.89
CA GLY A 74 -0.18 -14.01 3.10
C GLY A 74 -1.16 -13.12 3.85
N SER A 75 -2.40 -12.99 3.37
CA SER A 75 -3.48 -12.26 4.06
C SER A 75 -4.43 -13.18 4.85
N GLN A 76 -4.17 -14.49 4.86
CA GLN A 76 -4.88 -15.49 5.68
C GLN A 76 -4.07 -15.80 6.94
#